data_AF-A0A6C1PAZ3-F1
#
_entry.id   AF-A0A6C1PAZ3-F1
#
_cell.length_a   1.000
_cell.length_b   1.000
_cell.length_c   1.000
_cell.angle_alpha   90.00
_cell.angle_beta   90.00
_cell.angle_gamma   90.00
#
_symmetry.space_group_name_H-M   'P 1'
#
loop_
_entity.id
_entity.type
_entity.pdbx_description
1 polymer ?
#
loop_
_entity_poly.entity_id
_entity_poly.type
_entity_poly.pdbx_seq_one_letter_code
_entity_poly.pdbx_strand_id
1 'polypeptide(L)' 'MKYLIPVIGLAMMMIACEPKTQPEPAQLKTGAEVLVGNNFGFLSGKNIGIITNHTATVGDRHIADILHEAPEVNV' A
#
# COMPACT_ATOMS: atom_id res chain seq x y z
N MET A 1 -11.84 -45.08 -29.16
CA MET A 1 -10.55 -44.88 -28.46
C MET A 1 -9.50 -44.11 -29.28
N LYS A 2 -9.47 -44.21 -30.62
CA LYS A 2 -8.42 -43.57 -31.46
C LYS A 2 -8.36 -42.02 -31.40
N TYR A 3 -9.47 -41.37 -31.08
CA TYR A 3 -9.54 -39.90 -30.95
C TYR A 3 -9.47 -39.40 -29.50
N LEU A 4 -9.39 -40.30 -28.51
CA LEU A 4 -9.34 -39.91 -27.10
C LEU A 4 -8.01 -39.24 -26.74
N ILE A 5 -6.91 -39.78 -27.28
CA ILE A 5 -5.55 -39.29 -27.07
C ILE A 5 -5.35 -37.86 -27.65
N PRO A 6 -5.73 -37.55 -28.90
CA PRO A 6 -5.56 -36.19 -29.43
C PRO A 6 -6.47 -35.16 -28.75
N VAL A 7 -7.66 -35.56 -28.29
CA VAL A 7 -8.57 -34.66 -27.56
C VAL A 7 -8.01 -34.30 -26.18
N ILE A 8 -7.44 -35.26 -25.46
CA ILE A 8 -6.76 -35.00 -24.18
C ILE A 8 -5.52 -34.12 -24.40
N GLY A 9 -4.74 -34.37 -25.46
CA GLY A 9 -3.58 -33.54 -25.80
C GLY A 9 -3.95 -32.08 -26.12
N LEU A 10 -5.04 -31.87 -26.88
CA LEU A 10 -5.54 -30.54 -27.21
C LEU A 10 -6.10 -29.82 -25.96
N ALA A 11 -6.81 -30.53 -25.09
CA ALA A 11 -7.30 -29.97 -23.83
C ALA A 11 -6.16 -29.55 -22.89
N MET A 12 -5.07 -30.33 -22.84
CA MET A 12 -3.89 -30.03 -22.01
C MET A 12 -3.12 -28.79 -22.52
N MET A 13 -3.14 -28.54 -23.82
CA MET A 13 -2.50 -27.37 -24.44
C MET A 13 -3.24 -26.05 -24.17
N MET A 14 -4.55 -26.11 -23.90
CA MET A 14 -5.37 -24.94 -23.55
C MET A 14 -5.22 -24.49 -22.09
N ILE A 15 -4.62 -25.31 -21.22
CA ILE A 15 -4.40 -24.99 -19.80
C ILE A 15 -3.08 -24.22 -19.59
N ALA A 16 -2.15 -24.28 -20.57
CA ALA A 16 -0.84 -23.63 -20.46
C ALA A 16 -0.85 -22.11 -20.70
N CYS A 17 -2.02 -21.52 -20.97
CA CYS A 17 -2.18 -20.09 -21.18
C CYS A 17 -2.78 -19.42 -19.93
N GLU A 18 -2.08 -19.52 -18.80
CA GLU A 18 -2.39 -18.65 -17.67
C GLU A 18 -1.89 -17.23 -17.98
N PRO A 19 -2.77 -16.21 -17.97
CA PRO A 19 -2.32 -14.83 -18.08
C PRO A 19 -1.40 -14.55 -16.90
N LYS A 20 -0.15 -14.16 -17.18
CA LYS A 20 0.75 -13.66 -16.16
C LYS A 20 0.10 -12.44 -15.52
N THR A 21 -0.46 -12.60 -14.33
CA THR A 21 -0.90 -11.49 -13.49
C THR A 21 0.33 -10.62 -13.26
N GLN A 22 0.37 -9.48 -13.94
CA GLN A 22 1.40 -8.48 -13.65
C GLN A 22 1.17 -8.05 -12.20
N PRO A 23 2.20 -8.06 -11.34
CA PRO A 23 2.07 -7.50 -10.02
C PRO A 23 1.61 -6.05 -10.18
N GLU A 24 0.52 -5.69 -9.50
CA GLU A 24 0.06 -4.31 -9.38
C GLU A 24 1.29 -3.43 -9.05
N PRO A 25 1.46 -2.28 -9.73
CA PRO A 25 2.57 -1.40 -9.43
C PRO A 25 2.56 -1.10 -7.93
N ALA A 26 3.69 -1.31 -7.27
CA ALA A 26 3.81 -1.07 -5.85
C ALA A 26 3.39 0.37 -5.54
N GLN A 27 2.34 0.53 -4.74
CA GLN A 27 1.85 1.85 -4.36
C GLN A 27 2.89 2.54 -3.48
N LEU A 28 3.47 3.63 -3.98
CA LEU A 28 4.40 4.45 -3.22
C LEU A 28 3.69 4.99 -1.98
N LYS A 29 4.34 4.88 -0.82
CA LYS A 29 3.92 5.53 0.42
C LYS A 29 4.94 6.57 0.83
N THR A 30 4.46 7.77 1.10
CA THR A 30 5.23 8.86 1.70
C THR A 30 5.60 8.51 3.15
N GLY A 31 6.61 9.21 3.68
CA GLY A 31 6.97 9.07 5.10
C GLY A 31 5.82 9.43 6.05
N ALA A 32 4.98 10.39 5.66
CA ALA A 32 3.80 10.79 6.44
C ALA A 32 2.74 9.69 6.49
N GLU A 33 2.46 9.01 5.38
CA GLU A 33 1.55 7.85 5.35
C GLU A 33 2.07 6.68 6.20
N VAL A 34 3.38 6.43 6.16
CA VAL A 34 4.01 5.39 6.98
C VAL A 34 3.93 5.76 8.47
N LEU A 35 4.13 7.04 8.81
CA LEU A 35 4.05 7.54 10.18
C LEU A 35 2.63 7.36 10.76
N VAL A 36 1.60 7.79 10.01
CA VAL A 36 0.19 7.62 10.37
C VAL A 36 -0.18 6.15 10.47
N GLY A 37 0.23 5.32 9.49
CA GLY A 37 -0.05 3.89 9.48
C GLY A 37 0.60 3.11 10.64
N ASN A 38 1.67 3.64 11.23
CA ASN A 38 2.35 3.09 12.41
C ASN A 38 1.90 3.76 13.71
N ASN A 39 0.78 4.49 13.70
CA ASN A 39 0.17 5.12 14.87
C ASN A 39 1.15 6.01 15.65
N PHE A 40 1.99 6.76 14.91
CA PHE A 40 2.98 7.71 15.44
C PHE A 40 3.97 7.13 16.45
N GLY A 41 4.16 5.80 16.51
CA GLY A 41 4.73 5.11 17.67
C GLY A 41 6.12 5.61 18.14
N PHE A 42 6.99 6.08 17.23
CA PHE A 42 8.31 6.60 17.62
C PHE A 42 8.30 8.05 18.14
N LEU A 43 7.18 8.76 17.99
CA LEU A 43 6.98 10.13 18.51
C LEU A 43 6.45 10.15 19.95
N SER A 44 5.93 9.03 20.45
CA SER A 44 5.32 8.95 21.77
C SER A 44 6.25 9.42 22.89
N GLY A 45 5.72 10.23 23.80
CA GLY A 45 6.45 10.76 24.96
C GLY A 45 7.46 11.86 24.62
N LYS A 46 7.42 12.43 23.41
CA LYS A 46 8.29 13.53 22.98
C LYS A 46 7.48 14.80 22.70
N ASN A 47 8.12 15.95 22.86
CA ASN A 47 7.60 17.23 22.37
C ASN A 47 8.07 17.41 20.92
N ILE A 48 7.14 17.52 19.99
CA ILE A 48 7.43 17.48 18.55
C ILE A 48 7.23 18.85 17.94
N GLY A 49 8.31 19.44 17.42
CA GLY A 49 8.21 20.57 16.49
C GLY A 49 8.09 20.06 15.05
N ILE A 50 7.17 20.63 14.27
CA ILE A 50 7.00 20.30 12.85
C ILE A 50 7.41 21.46 11.94
N ILE A 51 8.21 21.15 10.92
CA ILE A 51 8.51 22.06 9.81
C ILE A 51 7.73 21.56 8.60
N THR A 52 6.81 22.38 8.11
CA THR A 52 5.87 21.96 7.07
C THR A 52 5.46 23.14 6.16
N ASN A 53 4.82 22.82 5.05
CA ASN A 53 4.15 23.76 4.16
C ASN A 53 2.83 23.15 3.67
N HIS A 54 2.11 23.89 2.82
CA HIS A 54 0.80 23.50 2.32
C HIS A 54 0.74 22.16 1.55
N THR A 55 1.87 21.58 1.13
CA THR A 55 1.90 20.31 0.37
C THR A 55 1.99 19.08 1.26
N ALA A 56 2.21 19.23 2.57
CA ALA A 56 2.40 18.12 3.48
C ALA A 56 1.06 17.51 3.90
N THR A 57 0.44 16.75 3.01
CA THR A 57 -0.85 16.11 3.24
C THR A 57 -0.76 14.58 3.28
N VAL A 58 -1.67 13.95 4.01
CA VAL A 58 -1.96 12.52 3.97
C VAL A 58 -3.41 12.39 3.52
N GLY A 59 -3.62 11.94 2.29
CA GLY A 59 -4.91 12.13 1.61
C GLY A 59 -5.24 13.62 1.50
N ASP A 60 -6.47 13.98 1.88
CA ASP A 60 -6.98 15.36 1.83
C ASP A 60 -6.74 16.17 3.11
N ARG A 61 -5.95 15.65 4.05
CA ARG A 61 -5.73 16.25 5.37
C ARG A 61 -4.28 16.70 5.51
N HIS A 62 -4.07 17.89 6.06
CA HIS A 62 -2.73 18.40 6.34
C HIS A 62 -2.13 17.71 7.57
N ILE A 63 -0.83 17.40 7.55
CA ILE A 63 -0.17 16.63 8.60
C ILE A 63 -0.20 17.30 9.97
N ALA A 64 -0.23 18.63 10.02
CA ALA A 64 -0.32 19.37 11.28
C ALA A 64 -1.63 19.06 12.03
N ASP A 65 -2.76 18.99 11.33
CA ASP A 65 -4.05 18.68 11.94
C ASP A 65 -4.08 17.24 12.45
N ILE A 66 -3.55 16.32 11.65
CA ILE A 66 -3.48 14.90 11.99
C ILE A 66 -2.66 14.68 13.26
N LEU A 67 -1.51 15.35 13.39
CA LEU A 67 -0.67 15.25 14.59
C LEU A 67 -1.31 15.90 15.81
N HIS A 68 -2.04 17.01 15.64
CA HIS A 68 -2.72 17.69 16.74
C HIS A 68 -3.91 16.88 17.28
N GLU A 69 -4.59 16.13 16.41
CA GLU A 69 -5.70 15.24 16.79
C GLU A 69 -5.23 13.92 17.43
N ALA A 70 -3.95 13.55 17.27
CA ALA A 70 -3.40 12.29 17.77
C ALA A 70 -3.06 12.38 19.28
N PRO A 71 -3.79 11.69 20.18
CA PRO A 71 -3.58 11.80 21.63
C PRO A 71 -2.20 11.33 22.11
N GLU A 72 -1.51 10.51 21.32
CA GLU A 72 -0.18 9.99 21.59
C GLU A 72 0.97 10.94 21.20
N VAL A 73 0.66 12.03 20.51
CA VAL A 73 1.62 13.04 20.04
C VAL A 73 1.40 14.36 20.80
N ASN A 74 2.49 14.94 21.30
CA ASN A 74 2.47 16.29 21.83
C ASN A 74 3.17 17.24 20.84
N VAL A 75 2.38 17.94 20.03
CA VAL A 75 2.81 18.86 18.96
C VAL A 75 2.51 20.31 19.31
#